data_AF-A0A6N6LJQ9-F1
#
_entry.id   AF-A0A6N6LJQ9-F1
#
_cell.length_a   1.000
_cell.length_b   1.000
_cell.length_c   1.000
_cell.angle_alpha   90.00
_cell.angle_beta   90.00
_cell.angle_gamma   90.00
#
_symmetry.space_group_name_H-M   'P 1'
#
loop_
_entity.id
_entity.type
_entity.pdbx_description
1 polymer ?
#
loop_
_entity_poly.entity_id
_entity_poly.type
_entity_poly.pdbx_seq_one_letter_code
_entity_poly.pdbx_strand_id
1 'polypeptide(L)'
;MLLASYTHLEFVRIHPFIDGNGITARLLVNLALLKAGFCAISIDIDKKAIYYEAFREYSLDKNTYKIDLFLINCVIERLEFLKDFSIKNKQNDLILRKARNKL
;
A
#
# COMPACT_ATOMS: atom_id res chain seq x y z
N MET A 1 -6.72 8.01 4.67
CA MET A 1 -5.29 8.17 4.32
C MET A 1 -4.50 8.74 5.48
N LEU A 2 -4.75 9.99 5.89
CA LEU A 2 -4.02 10.68 6.98
C LEU A 2 -3.89 9.85 8.27
N LEU A 3 -4.98 9.20 8.71
CA LEU A 3 -4.95 8.31 9.88
C LEU A 3 -3.98 7.13 9.71
N ALA A 4 -3.91 6.53 8.53
CA ALA A 4 -2.99 5.41 8.26
C ALA A 4 -1.54 5.88 8.31
N SER A 5 -1.24 7.03 7.68
CA SER A 5 0.10 7.64 7.70
C SER A 5 0.55 8.01 9.11
N TYR A 6 -0.29 8.71 9.86
CA TYR A 6 0.02 9.13 11.22
C TYR A 6 0.22 7.93 12.15
N THR A 7 -0.67 6.94 12.07
CA THR A 7 -0.54 5.69 12.85
C THR A 7 0.77 4.98 12.53
N HIS A 8 1.15 4.93 11.25
CA HIS A 8 2.40 4.32 10.83
C HIS A 8 3.62 5.04 11.42
N LEU A 9 3.66 6.36 11.27
CA LEU A 9 4.76 7.20 11.76
C LEU A 9 4.91 7.06 13.28
N GLU A 10 3.81 7.19 14.03
CA GLU A 10 3.84 7.11 15.49
C GLU A 10 4.19 5.72 15.99
N PHE A 11 3.66 4.66 15.36
CA PHE A 11 4.01 3.29 15.74
C PHE A 11 5.50 3.01 15.55
N VAL A 12 6.07 3.41 14.40
CA VAL A 12 7.51 3.26 14.13
C VAL A 12 8.35 4.11 15.07
N ARG A 13 7.89 5.32 15.43
CA ARG A 13 8.56 6.21 16.38
C ARG A 13 8.59 5.64 17.79
N ILE A 14 7.48 5.06 18.26
CA ILE A 14 7.38 4.44 19.60
C ILE A 14 8.24 3.16 19.66
N HIS A 15 8.29 2.40 18.57
CA HIS A 15 9.09 1.18 18.44
C HIS A 15 8.87 0.17 19.59
N PRO A 16 7.62 -0.28 19.83
CA PRO A 16 7.24 -0.99 21.06
C PRO A 16 7.77 -2.42 21.17
N PHE A 17 8.22 -3.05 20.08
CA PHE A 17 8.67 -4.44 20.06
C PHE A 17 10.19 -4.54 19.91
N ILE A 18 10.76 -5.68 20.33
CA ILE A 18 12.19 -5.98 20.15
C ILE A 18 12.54 -6.12 18.65
N ASP A 19 11.65 -6.73 17.87
CA ASP A 19 11.77 -6.86 16.41
C ASP A 19 10.36 -6.88 15.77
N GLY A 20 10.27 -6.78 14.45
CA GLY A 20 9.03 -6.86 13.68
C GLY A 20 8.24 -5.56 13.63
N ASN A 21 8.77 -4.45 14.16
CA ASN A 21 8.10 -3.15 14.15
C ASN A 21 7.76 -2.69 12.73
N GLY A 22 8.69 -2.83 11.78
CA GLY A 22 8.43 -2.43 10.39
C GLY A 22 7.33 -3.25 9.72
N ILE A 23 7.29 -4.56 9.97
CA ILE A 23 6.26 -5.45 9.43
C ILE A 23 4.90 -5.09 10.03
N THR A 24 4.85 -4.94 11.35
CA THR A 24 3.63 -4.58 12.08
C THR A 24 3.11 -3.22 11.66
N ALA A 25 3.96 -2.21 11.51
CA ALA A 25 3.56 -0.88 11.05
C ALA A 25 2.89 -0.92 9.66
N ARG A 26 3.47 -1.68 8.72
CA ARG A 26 2.89 -1.86 7.38
C ARG A 26 1.56 -2.61 7.42
N LEU A 27 1.43 -3.61 8.30
CA LEU A 27 0.16 -4.30 8.52
C LEU A 27 -0.90 -3.36 9.09
N LEU A 28 -0.54 -2.47 10.03
CA LEU A 28 -1.44 -1.45 10.57
C LEU A 28 -1.92 -0.48 9.50
N VAL A 29 -1.04 -0.05 8.58
CA VAL A 29 -1.44 0.75 7.42
C VAL A 29 -2.46 0.00 6.57
N ASN A 30 -2.18 -1.24 6.21
CA ASN A 30 -3.11 -2.04 5.41
C ASN A 30 -4.44 -2.26 6.13
N LEU A 31 -4.43 -2.49 7.44
CA LEU A 31 -5.65 -2.58 8.25
C LEU A 31 -6.47 -1.27 8.18
N ALA A 32 -5.82 -0.12 8.34
CA ALA A 32 -6.48 1.18 8.27
C ALA A 32 -7.03 1.48 6.88
N LEU A 33 -6.28 1.15 5.82
CA LEU A 33 -6.72 1.29 4.43
C LEU A 33 -7.94 0.41 4.13
N LEU A 34 -7.89 -0.86 4.50
CA LEU A 34 -8.99 -1.81 4.28
C LEU A 34 -10.25 -1.38 5.04
N LYS A 35 -10.13 -0.93 6.29
CA LYS A 35 -11.26 -0.39 7.05
C LYS A 35 -11.88 0.85 6.41
N ALA A 36 -11.10 1.62 5.65
CA ALA A 36 -11.56 2.79 4.91
C ALA A 36 -12.00 2.48 3.47
N GLY A 37 -12.09 1.21 3.08
CA GLY A 37 -12.53 0.79 1.74
C GLY A 37 -11.46 0.90 0.64
N PHE A 38 -10.21 1.15 1.00
CA PHE A 38 -9.09 1.13 0.06
C PHE A 38 -8.50 -0.28 -0.07
N CYS A 39 -7.79 -0.52 -1.18
CA CYS A 39 -7.06 -1.76 -1.36
C CYS A 39 -5.81 -1.81 -0.45
N ALA A 40 -5.42 -3.03 -0.06
CA ALA A 40 -4.14 -3.25 0.60
C ALA A 40 -2.98 -3.02 -0.39
N ILE A 41 -1.93 -2.37 0.09
CA ILE A 41 -0.74 -2.01 -0.67
C ILE A 41 0.47 -2.86 -0.25
N SER A 42 1.43 -2.95 -1.16
CA SER A 42 2.78 -3.43 -0.89
C SER A 42 3.76 -2.27 -1.09
N ILE A 43 4.83 -2.24 -0.30
CA ILE A 43 5.91 -1.26 -0.46
C ILE A 43 7.11 -2.00 -1.04
N ASP A 44 7.44 -1.69 -2.29
CA ASP A 44 8.54 -2.34 -2.99
C ASP A 44 9.91 -1.93 -2.44
N ILE A 45 10.88 -2.83 -2.58
CA ILE A 45 12.24 -2.62 -2.06
C ILE A 45 12.94 -1.44 -2.73
N ASP A 46 12.62 -1.17 -3.99
CA ASP A 46 13.19 -0.05 -4.76
C ASP A 46 12.72 1.31 -4.21
N LYS A 47 11.56 1.34 -3.55
CA LYS A 47 11.00 2.54 -2.92
C LYS A 47 11.50 2.78 -1.50
N LYS A 48 12.35 1.88 -0.99
CA LYS A 48 12.87 1.92 0.38
C LYS A 48 13.51 3.27 0.71
N ALA A 49 14.30 3.85 -0.21
CA ALA A 49 14.96 5.13 0.02
C ALA A 49 13.96 6.27 0.24
N ILE A 50 12.96 6.39 -0.64
CA ILE A 50 11.90 7.42 -0.56
C ILE A 50 11.07 7.23 0.72
N TYR A 51 10.75 5.97 1.04
CA TYR A 51 10.03 5.62 2.24
C TYR A 51 10.76 6.05 3.51
N TYR A 52 12.05 5.74 3.65
CA TYR A 52 12.86 6.18 4.81
C TYR A 52 13.04 7.70 4.88
N GLU A 53 13.11 8.36 3.73
CA GLU A 53 13.17 9.83 3.66
C GLU A 53 11.91 10.47 4.24
N ALA A 54 10.73 9.86 4.03
CA ALA A 54 9.49 10.34 4.64
C ALA A 54 9.51 10.26 6.18
N PHE A 55 10.14 9.24 6.78
CA PHE A 55 10.31 9.18 8.25
C PHE A 55 11.30 10.22 8.76
N ARG A 56 12.37 10.50 8.00
CA ARG A 56 13.34 11.52 8.39
C ARG A 56 12.69 12.89 8.46
N GLU A 57 11.92 13.28 7.46
CA GLU A 57 11.19 14.56 7.47
C GLU A 57 10.23 14.65 8.66
N TYR A 58 9.46 13.59 8.92
CA TYR A 58 8.58 13.56 10.07
C TYR A 58 9.33 13.69 11.41
N SER A 59 10.54 13.14 11.48
CA SER A 59 11.37 13.21 12.70
C SER A 59 11.90 14.62 12.96
N LEU A 60 12.13 15.41 11.91
CA LEU A 60 12.61 16.80 12.00
C LEU A 60 11.49 17.76 12.37
N ASP A 61 10.41 17.76 11.59
CA ASP A 61 9.41 18.85 11.63
C ASP A 61 7.99 18.38 11.99
N LYS A 62 7.81 17.08 12.31
CA LYS A 62 6.49 16.44 12.47
C LYS A 62 5.58 16.58 11.24
N ASN A 63 6.17 16.89 10.09
CA ASN A 63 5.45 16.99 8.83
C ASN A 63 5.12 15.60 8.27
N THR A 64 3.84 15.31 8.06
CA THR A 64 3.37 14.03 7.52
C THR A 64 3.28 14.01 6.00
N TYR A 65 3.45 15.16 5.34
CA TYR A 65 3.16 15.32 3.92
C TYR A 65 3.85 14.30 3.02
N LYS A 66 5.15 14.05 3.22
CA LYS A 66 5.90 13.05 2.42
C LYS A 66 5.35 11.63 2.58
N ILE A 67 5.00 11.21 3.80
CA ILE A 67 4.47 9.86 4.00
C ILE A 67 3.04 9.74 3.45
N ASP A 68 2.24 10.81 3.55
CA ASP A 68 0.90 10.86 2.99
C ASP A 68 0.94 10.68 1.48
N LEU A 69 1.78 11.48 0.79
CA LEU A 69 2.00 11.34 -0.65
C LEU A 69 2.52 9.97 -1.04
N PHE A 70 3.48 9.44 -0.27
CA PHE A 70 4.03 8.12 -0.52
C PHE A 70 2.96 7.02 -0.49
N LEU A 71 2.10 7.02 0.54
CA LEU A 71 1.02 6.03 0.66
C LEU A 71 -0.06 6.23 -0.41
N ILE A 72 -0.39 7.48 -0.76
CA ILE A 72 -1.32 7.78 -1.86
C ILE A 72 -0.81 7.18 -3.17
N ASN A 73 0.46 7.39 -3.51
CA ASN A 73 1.05 6.85 -4.74
C ASN A 73 1.02 5.32 -4.73
N CYS A 74 1.36 4.68 -3.60
CA CYS A 74 1.26 3.21 -3.49
C CYS A 74 -0.17 2.70 -3.71
N VAL A 75 -1.19 3.41 -3.20
CA VAL A 75 -2.60 3.06 -3.44
C VAL A 75 -2.99 3.25 -4.90
N ILE A 76 -2.58 4.35 -5.53
CA ILE A 76 -2.87 4.62 -6.95
C ILE A 76 -2.29 3.52 -7.84
N GLU A 77 -0.99 3.23 -7.69
CA GLU A 77 -0.32 2.20 -8.48
C GLU A 77 -0.98 0.82 -8.26
N ARG A 78 -1.38 0.52 -7.02
CA ARG A 78 -2.09 -0.72 -6.71
C ARG A 78 -3.46 -0.79 -7.40
N LEU A 79 -4.21 0.32 -7.43
CA LEU A 79 -5.49 0.39 -8.12
C LEU A 79 -5.34 0.23 -9.62
N GLU A 80 -4.32 0.85 -10.22
CA GLU A 80 -3.99 0.68 -11.64
C GLU A 80 -3.67 -0.78 -11.97
N PHE A 81 -2.79 -1.41 -11.19
CA PHE A 81 -2.50 -2.84 -11.32
C PHE A 81 -3.77 -3.70 -11.23
N LEU A 82 -4.65 -3.42 -10.26
CA LEU A 82 -5.88 -4.19 -10.07
C LEU A 82 -6.88 -4.03 -11.23
N LYS A 83 -6.97 -2.83 -11.80
CA LYS A 83 -7.77 -2.57 -13.00
C LYS A 83 -7.26 -3.39 -14.19
N ASP A 84 -5.96 -3.33 -14.44
CA ASP A 84 -5.32 -4.07 -15.53
C ASP A 84 -5.48 -5.58 -15.37
N PHE A 85 -5.28 -6.08 -14.15
CA PHE A 85 -5.47 -7.49 -13.82
C PHE A 85 -6.94 -7.93 -14.03
N SER A 86 -7.90 -7.10 -13.64
CA SER A 86 -9.33 -7.36 -13.85
C SER A 86 -9.70 -7.44 -15.34
N ILE A 87 -9.15 -6.55 -16.17
CA ILE A 87 -9.38 -6.53 -17.63
C ILE A 87 -8.81 -7.81 -18.27
N LYS A 88 -7.57 -8.18 -17.93
CA LYS A 88 -6.91 -9.39 -18.46
C LYS A 88 -7.69 -10.65 -18.10
N ASN A 89 -8.18 -10.77 -16.86
CA ASN A 89 -8.96 -11.92 -16.45
C ASN A 89 -10.30 -12.04 -17.19
N LYS A 90 -11.02 -10.92 -17.41
CA LYS A 90 -12.25 -10.94 -18.21
C LYS A 90 -12.01 -11.41 -19.65
N GLN A 91 -10.90 -11.01 -20.26
CA GLN A 91 -10.54 -11.47 -21.62
C GLN A 91 -10.23 -12.97 -21.64
N ASN A 92 -9.47 -13.47 -20.66
CA ASN A 92 -9.17 -14.89 -20.54
C ASN A 92 -10.44 -15.73 -20.36
N ASP A 93 -11.35 -15.30 -19.48
CA ASP A 93 -12.65 -15.97 -19.29
C ASP A 93 -13.48 -16.01 -20.58
N LEU A 94 -13.47 -14.92 -21.35
CA LEU A 94 -14.18 -14.86 -22.63
C LEU A 94 -13.58 -15.83 -23.67
N ILE A 95 -12.25 -15.94 -23.72
CA ILE A 95 -11.55 -16.88 -24.59
C ILE A 95 -11.90 -18.33 -24.21
N LEU A 96 -11.85 -18.67 -22.91
CA LEU A 96 -12.18 -20.00 -22.41
C LEU A 96 -13.64 -20.38 -22.70
N ARG A 97 -14.59 -19.43 -22.52
CA ARG A 97 -16.01 -19.64 -22.86
C ARG A 97 -16.21 -19.89 -24.36
N LYS A 98 -15.53 -19.13 -25.23
CA LYS A 98 -15.59 -19.33 -26.69
C LYS A 98 -15.01 -20.67 -27.12
N ALA A 99 -13.93 -21.13 -26.48
CA ALA A 99 -13.34 -22.44 -26.76
C ALA A 99 -14.29 -23.59 -26.37
N ARG A 100 -14.99 -23.46 -25.24
CA ARG A 100 -15.93 -24.47 -24.74
C ARG A 100 -17.20 -24.60 -25.59
N ASN A 101 -17.66 -23.52 -26.21
CA ASN A 101 -18.86 -23.51 -27.06
C ASN A 101 -18.61 -23.95 -28.52
N LYS A 102 -17.35 -24.27 -28.89
CA LYS A 102 -16.97 -24.76 -30.22
C LYS A 102 -16.79 -26.30 -30.27
N LEU A 103 -16.92 -26.98 -29.13
CA LEU A 103 -16.99 -28.44 -28.98
C LEU A 103 -18.45 -28.85 -28.82
#